data_AF-I2B7M4-F1
#
_entry.id   AF-I2B7M4-F1
#
_cell.length_a   1.000
_cell.length_b   1.000
_cell.length_c   1.000
_cell.angle_alpha   90.00
_cell.angle_beta   90.00
_cell.angle_gamma   90.00
#
_symmetry.space_group_name_H-M   'P 1'
#
loop_
_entity.id
_entity.type
_entity.pdbx_description
1 polymer ?
#
loop_
_entity_poly.entity_id
_entity_poly.type
_entity_poly.pdbx_seq_one_letter_code
_entity_poly.pdbx_strand_id
1 'polypeptide(L)'
;MKLSAINFITTYRVEIAGIFLILGIINYVSYVIYDKLAKRKFMILCSLFVEKFGAKPAEVLIYQDGGFFFSFMRDAFFIKALYFKENSFHTRGMNNEQIRFIKELPNQYTNWLRVKVRLSIVGIILLFMMLSVFYLSAFI
;
A
#
# COMPACT_ATOMS: atom_id res chain seq x y z
N MET A 1 21.52 -38.51 -5.72
CA MET A 1 21.16 -37.60 -4.61
C MET A 1 19.76 -37.06 -4.85
N LYS A 2 18.77 -37.35 -3.99
CA LYS A 2 17.45 -36.70 -4.09
C LYS A 2 17.62 -35.26 -3.59
N LEU A 3 17.67 -34.32 -4.51
CA LEU A 3 17.65 -32.89 -4.19
C LEU A 3 16.23 -32.58 -3.66
N SER A 4 16.07 -32.53 -2.34
CA SER A 4 14.86 -32.00 -1.74
C SER A 4 14.83 -30.48 -1.95
N ALA A 5 13.66 -29.90 -2.25
CA ALA A 5 13.49 -28.45 -2.35
C ALA A 5 13.97 -27.73 -1.08
N ILE A 6 13.84 -28.38 0.08
CA ILE A 6 14.35 -27.88 1.37
C ILE A 6 15.87 -27.75 1.34
N ASN A 7 16.58 -28.79 0.89
CA ASN A 7 18.05 -28.76 0.82
C ASN A 7 18.54 -27.66 -0.13
N PHE A 8 17.86 -27.47 -1.25
CA PHE A 8 18.18 -26.38 -2.18
C PHE A 8 18.01 -24.99 -1.53
N ILE A 9 16.87 -24.75 -0.86
CA ILE A 9 16.60 -23.47 -0.18
C ILE A 9 17.61 -23.21 0.92
N THR A 10 17.97 -24.23 1.72
CA THR A 10 18.96 -24.08 2.80
C THR A 10 20.36 -23.80 2.24
N THR A 11 20.77 -24.48 1.17
CA THR A 11 22.09 -24.28 0.54
C THR A 11 22.23 -22.88 -0.07
N TYR A 12 21.21 -22.38 -0.76
CA TYR A 12 21.25 -21.08 -1.48
C TYR A 12 20.49 -19.95 -0.76
N ARG A 13 20.32 -20.07 0.57
CA ARG A 13 19.45 -19.16 1.33
C ARG A 13 19.87 -17.70 1.23
N VAL A 14 21.17 -17.43 1.19
CA VAL A 14 21.73 -16.08 1.20
C VAL A 14 21.47 -15.41 -0.14
N GLU A 15 21.70 -16.14 -1.23
CA GLU A 15 21.46 -15.68 -2.59
C GLU A 15 19.98 -15.43 -2.84
N ILE A 16 19.11 -16.37 -2.43
CA ILE A 16 17.66 -16.23 -2.58
C ILE A 16 17.14 -15.06 -1.76
N ALA A 17 17.54 -14.92 -0.49
CA ALA A 17 17.16 -13.78 0.35
C ALA A 17 17.70 -12.46 -0.23
N GLY A 18 18.92 -12.45 -0.75
CA GLY A 18 19.53 -11.31 -1.43
C GLY A 18 18.73 -10.85 -2.65
N ILE A 19 18.24 -11.79 -3.47
CA ILE A 19 17.36 -11.50 -4.60
C ILE A 19 16.07 -10.83 -4.12
N PHE A 20 15.40 -11.38 -3.10
CA PHE A 20 14.19 -10.78 -2.55
C PHE A 20 14.42 -9.39 -1.94
N LEU A 21 15.57 -9.18 -1.30
CA LEU A 21 15.97 -7.86 -0.79
C LEU A 21 16.12 -6.84 -1.92
N ILE A 22 16.84 -7.19 -3.00
CA ILE A 22 17.03 -6.30 -4.16
C ILE A 22 15.68 -5.97 -4.80
N LEU A 23 14.82 -6.97 -5.01
CA LEU A 23 13.47 -6.76 -5.53
C LEU A 23 12.63 -5.87 -4.59
N GLY A 24 12.76 -6.05 -3.28
CA GLY A 24 12.12 -5.22 -2.26
C GLY A 24 12.58 -3.76 -2.34
N ILE A 25 13.88 -3.51 -2.51
CA ILE A 25 14.44 -2.17 -2.69
C ILE A 25 13.91 -1.53 -3.97
N ILE A 26 13.91 -2.25 -5.10
CA ILE A 26 13.37 -1.75 -6.37
C ILE A 26 11.89 -1.41 -6.25
N ASN A 27 11.10 -2.27 -5.58
CA ASN A 27 9.69 -2.02 -5.32
C ASN A 27 9.49 -0.76 -4.46
N TYR A 28 10.29 -0.61 -3.40
CA TYR A 28 10.24 0.55 -2.52
C TYR A 28 10.56 1.85 -3.26
N VAL A 29 11.65 1.88 -4.05
CA VAL A 29 12.01 3.04 -4.88
C VAL A 29 10.90 3.36 -5.88
N SER A 30 10.33 2.34 -6.52
CA SER A 30 9.21 2.49 -7.45
C SER A 30 7.98 3.10 -6.76
N TYR A 31 7.67 2.66 -5.54
CA TYR A 31 6.60 3.22 -4.72
C TYR A 31 6.87 4.69 -4.36
N VAL A 32 8.10 5.05 -3.96
CA VAL A 32 8.49 6.44 -3.64
C VAL A 32 8.30 7.35 -4.86
N ILE A 33 8.80 6.92 -6.02
CA ILE A 33 8.67 7.68 -7.27
C ILE A 33 7.19 7.84 -7.63
N TYR A 34 6.42 6.75 -7.55
CA TYR A 34 5.00 6.77 -7.87
C TYR A 34 4.19 7.67 -6.94
N ASP A 35 4.47 7.66 -5.62
CA ASP A 35 3.82 8.55 -4.65
C ASP A 35 4.06 10.03 -4.98
N LYS A 36 5.30 10.39 -5.34
CA LYS A 36 5.65 11.75 -5.78
C LYS A 36 4.87 12.17 -7.02
N LEU A 37 4.77 11.29 -8.03
CA LEU A 37 4.01 11.56 -9.26
C LEU A 37 2.50 11.64 -8.99
N ALA A 38 2.00 10.87 -8.04
CA ALA A 38 0.59 10.83 -7.65
C ALA A 38 0.16 12.03 -6.78
N LYS A 39 1.10 12.84 -6.26
CA LYS A 39 0.80 13.99 -5.40
C LYS A 39 -0.22 14.95 -6.02
N ARG A 40 -0.12 15.23 -7.33
CA ARG A 40 -1.11 16.09 -8.03
C ARG A 40 -2.50 15.46 -8.03
N LYS A 41 -2.59 14.16 -8.26
CA LYS A 41 -3.88 13.42 -8.25
C LYS A 41 -4.50 13.37 -6.86
N PHE A 42 -3.67 13.23 -5.82
CA PHE A 42 -4.11 13.34 -4.43
C PHE A 42 -4.70 14.73 -4.13
N MET A 43 -4.03 15.80 -4.53
CA MET A 43 -4.54 17.16 -4.32
C MET A 43 -5.87 17.40 -5.04
N ILE A 44 -6.02 16.88 -6.27
CA ILE A 44 -7.28 16.95 -7.01
C ILE A 44 -8.39 16.19 -6.27
N LEU A 45 -8.12 14.97 -5.79
CA LEU A 45 -9.09 14.17 -5.04
C LEU A 45 -9.53 14.87 -3.74
N CYS A 46 -8.58 15.49 -3.02
CA CYS A 46 -8.88 16.30 -1.85
C CYS A 46 -9.75 17.52 -2.20
N SER A 47 -9.48 18.19 -3.33
CA SER A 47 -10.29 19.33 -3.79
C SER A 47 -11.73 18.91 -4.06
N LEU A 48 -11.94 17.82 -4.80
CA LEU A 48 -13.27 17.27 -5.09
C LEU A 48 -14.02 16.88 -3.82
N PHE A 49 -13.29 16.35 -2.82
CA PHE A 49 -13.88 15.98 -1.54
C PHE A 49 -14.31 17.22 -0.74
N VAL A 50 -13.46 18.26 -0.69
CA VAL A 50 -13.78 19.54 -0.01
C VAL A 50 -14.95 20.24 -0.69
N GLU A 51 -15.01 20.24 -2.02
CA GLU A 51 -16.13 20.83 -2.78
C GLU A 51 -17.48 20.21 -2.39
N LYS A 52 -17.51 18.89 -2.15
CA LYS A 52 -18.74 18.18 -1.79
C LYS A 52 -19.07 18.21 -0.29
N PHE A 53 -18.06 18.14 0.59
CA PHE A 53 -18.26 17.93 2.03
C PHE A 53 -17.75 19.09 2.91
N GLY A 54 -17.20 20.14 2.32
CA GLY A 54 -16.73 21.35 3.02
C GLY A 54 -15.40 21.22 3.78
N ALA A 55 -14.90 20.00 4.00
CA ALA A 55 -13.67 19.76 4.75
C ALA A 55 -12.88 18.55 4.21
N LYS A 56 -11.57 18.52 4.46
CA LYS A 56 -10.73 17.35 4.15
C LYS A 56 -10.97 16.24 5.18
N PRO A 57 -10.73 14.96 4.82
CA PRO A 57 -10.78 13.87 5.78
C PRO A 57 -9.78 14.07 6.94
N ALA A 58 -10.13 13.59 8.14
CA ALA A 58 -9.30 13.75 9.33
C ALA A 58 -7.90 13.11 9.15
N GLU A 59 -7.82 11.93 8.55
CA GLU A 59 -6.54 11.26 8.29
C GLU A 59 -5.63 12.09 7.37
N VAL A 60 -6.21 12.83 6.42
CA VAL A 60 -5.43 13.72 5.55
C VAL A 60 -4.84 14.87 6.36
N LEU A 61 -5.60 15.44 7.29
CA LEU A 61 -5.17 16.56 8.13
C LEU A 61 -4.06 16.14 9.11
N ILE A 62 -4.23 14.98 9.76
CA ILE A 62 -3.28 14.47 10.75
C ILE A 62 -1.91 14.17 10.11
N TYR A 63 -1.90 13.58 8.92
CA TYR A 63 -0.69 13.12 8.25
C TYR A 63 -0.23 14.03 7.11
N GLN A 64 -0.77 15.26 7.01
CA GLN A 64 -0.43 16.18 5.91
C GLN A 64 1.07 16.50 5.88
N ASP A 65 1.67 16.69 7.07
CA ASP A 65 3.06 17.08 7.24
C ASP A 65 3.99 15.91 7.59
N GLY A 66 3.44 14.68 7.63
CA GLY A 66 4.21 13.47 7.93
C GLY A 66 5.15 13.00 6.82
N GLY A 67 5.23 13.73 5.71
CA GLY A 67 6.11 13.40 4.59
C GLY A 67 5.79 12.04 3.96
N PHE A 68 6.82 11.39 3.42
CA PHE A 68 6.66 10.15 2.64
C PHE A 68 6.30 8.92 3.51
N PHE A 69 6.88 8.79 4.70
CA PHE A 69 6.63 7.65 5.59
C PHE A 69 5.16 7.54 5.99
N PHE A 70 4.50 8.68 6.23
CA PHE A 70 3.07 8.74 6.56
C PHE A 70 2.18 8.90 5.32
N SER A 71 2.72 8.81 4.10
CA SER A 71 1.93 8.96 2.87
C SER A 71 0.82 7.91 2.74
N PHE A 72 1.05 6.69 3.21
CA PHE A 72 0.02 5.64 3.18
C PHE A 72 -1.09 5.92 4.22
N MET A 73 -0.71 6.40 5.41
CA MET A 73 -1.65 6.77 6.48
C MET A 73 -2.50 7.99 6.09
N ARG A 74 -1.88 9.00 5.47
CA ARG A 74 -2.56 10.17 4.90
C ARG A 74 -3.66 9.77 3.91
N ASP A 75 -3.37 8.79 3.06
CA ASP A 75 -4.28 8.33 2.02
C ASP A 75 -5.28 7.26 2.52
N ALA A 76 -5.14 6.82 3.78
CA ALA A 76 -5.87 5.68 4.33
C ALA A 76 -7.38 5.88 4.29
N PHE A 77 -7.89 7.10 4.49
CA PHE A 77 -9.32 7.39 4.36
C PHE A 77 -9.84 7.00 2.97
N PHE A 78 -9.18 7.47 1.92
CA PHE A 78 -9.58 7.21 0.54
C PHE A 78 -9.39 5.74 0.16
N ILE A 79 -8.32 5.10 0.64
CA ILE A 79 -8.10 3.67 0.46
C ILE A 79 -9.23 2.87 1.10
N LYS A 80 -9.59 3.19 2.35
CA LYS A 80 -10.67 2.52 3.07
C LYS A 80 -12.00 2.67 2.33
N ALA A 81 -12.33 3.89 1.93
CA ALA A 81 -13.55 4.19 1.17
C ALA A 81 -13.61 3.41 -0.16
N LEU A 82 -12.48 3.26 -0.85
CA LEU A 82 -12.42 2.62 -2.16
C LEU A 82 -12.55 1.09 -2.08
N TYR A 83 -11.93 0.44 -1.09
CA TYR A 83 -11.81 -1.01 -1.03
C TYR A 83 -12.87 -1.69 -0.15
N PHE A 84 -13.38 -1.02 0.88
CA PHE A 84 -14.29 -1.66 1.84
C PHE A 84 -15.76 -1.28 1.60
N LYS A 85 -16.68 -2.15 2.03
CA LYS A 85 -18.13 -1.92 1.94
C LYS A 85 -18.59 -0.83 2.92
N GLU A 86 -19.77 -0.26 2.69
CA GLU A 86 -20.44 0.60 3.68
C GLU A 86 -20.66 -0.20 4.97
N ASN A 87 -20.54 0.44 6.13
CA ASN A 87 -20.69 -0.17 7.48
C ASN A 87 -19.83 -1.42 7.77
N SER A 88 -18.76 -1.65 7.02
CA SER A 88 -17.79 -2.71 7.32
C SER A 88 -16.94 -2.34 8.54
N PHE A 89 -16.23 -3.30 9.13
CA PHE A 89 -15.35 -3.04 10.28
C PHE A 89 -14.39 -1.86 10.04
N HIS A 90 -13.82 -1.76 8.84
CA HIS A 90 -12.87 -0.70 8.47
C HIS A 90 -13.52 0.65 8.11
N THR A 91 -14.84 0.69 7.91
CA THR A 91 -15.60 1.89 7.51
C THR A 91 -16.68 2.29 8.52
N ARG A 92 -16.75 1.61 9.67
CA ARG A 92 -17.77 1.80 10.71
C ARG A 92 -17.81 3.22 11.29
N GLY A 93 -16.69 3.94 11.25
CA GLY A 93 -16.59 5.34 11.68
C GLY A 93 -16.65 6.36 10.54
N MET A 94 -16.90 5.93 9.31
CA MET A 94 -16.95 6.81 8.13
C MET A 94 -18.41 7.04 7.72
N ASN A 95 -18.72 8.23 7.20
CA ASN A 95 -20.03 8.50 6.65
C ASN A 95 -20.24 7.71 5.34
N ASN A 96 -21.36 7.01 5.22
CA ASN A 96 -21.71 6.22 4.04
C ASN A 96 -21.79 7.06 2.77
N GLU A 97 -22.20 8.33 2.85
CA GLU A 97 -22.21 9.24 1.69
C GLU A 97 -20.79 9.53 1.17
N GLN A 98 -19.82 9.68 2.08
CA GLN A 98 -18.42 9.90 1.73
C GLN A 98 -17.83 8.66 1.07
N ILE A 99 -18.16 7.47 1.58
CA ILE A 99 -17.75 6.19 0.98
C ILE A 99 -18.32 6.07 -0.43
N ARG A 100 -19.62 6.34 -0.59
CA ARG A 100 -20.30 6.24 -1.88
C ARG A 100 -19.74 7.23 -2.90
N PHE A 101 -19.50 8.47 -2.51
CA PHE A 101 -18.84 9.47 -3.35
C PHE A 101 -17.51 8.97 -3.91
N ILE A 102 -16.63 8.41 -3.06
CA ILE A 102 -15.32 7.91 -3.52
C ILE A 102 -15.47 6.71 -4.46
N LYS A 103 -16.47 5.85 -4.26
CA LYS A 103 -16.73 4.70 -5.13
C LYS A 103 -17.31 5.08 -6.49
N GLU A 104 -18.13 6.13 -6.53
CA GLU A 104 -18.75 6.64 -7.75
C GLU A 104 -17.81 7.50 -8.60
N LEU A 105 -16.67 7.95 -8.03
CA LEU A 105 -15.69 8.72 -8.77
C LEU A 105 -15.11 7.92 -9.95
N PRO A 106 -14.94 8.56 -11.13
CA PRO A 106 -14.30 7.93 -12.27
C PRO A 106 -12.91 7.37 -11.92
N ASN A 107 -12.58 6.20 -12.47
CA ASN A 107 -11.33 5.50 -12.18
C ASN A 107 -10.07 6.37 -12.39
N GLN A 108 -10.11 7.38 -13.27
CA GLN A 108 -8.99 8.31 -13.46
C GLN A 108 -8.53 9.01 -12.17
N TYR A 109 -9.45 9.28 -11.23
CA TYR A 109 -9.17 9.95 -9.96
C TYR A 109 -8.71 9.00 -8.86
N THR A 110 -9.07 7.71 -8.95
CA THR A 110 -8.82 6.71 -7.88
C THR A 110 -7.81 5.64 -8.27
N ASN A 111 -7.45 5.51 -9.54
CA ASN A 111 -6.54 4.46 -10.02
C ASN A 111 -5.15 4.54 -9.37
N TRP A 112 -4.66 5.75 -9.09
CA TRP A 112 -3.37 5.93 -8.43
C TRP A 112 -3.35 5.35 -7.00
N LEU A 113 -4.47 5.41 -6.27
CA LEU A 113 -4.61 4.75 -4.96
C LEU A 113 -4.50 3.23 -5.12
N ARG A 114 -5.13 2.67 -6.16
CA ARG A 114 -5.08 1.21 -6.42
C ARG A 114 -3.66 0.74 -6.73
N VAL A 115 -2.93 1.49 -7.56
CA VAL A 115 -1.53 1.18 -7.87
C VAL A 115 -0.66 1.29 -6.62
N LYS A 116 -0.86 2.34 -5.81
CA LYS A 116 -0.16 2.53 -4.54
C LYS A 116 -0.35 1.33 -3.60
N VAL A 117 -1.60 0.90 -3.41
CA VAL A 117 -1.93 -0.28 -2.58
C VAL A 117 -1.29 -1.55 -3.12
N ARG A 118 -1.32 -1.78 -4.44
CA ARG A 118 -0.67 -2.96 -5.05
C ARG A 118 0.84 -2.97 -4.83
N LEU A 119 1.50 -1.83 -5.00
CA LEU A 119 2.93 -1.70 -4.73
C LEU A 119 3.24 -2.00 -3.26
N SER A 120 2.46 -1.48 -2.32
CA SER A 120 2.60 -1.80 -0.89
C SER A 120 2.44 -3.29 -0.60
N ILE A 121 1.43 -3.95 -1.18
CA ILE A 121 1.20 -5.40 -1.00
C ILE A 121 2.39 -6.20 -1.53
N VAL A 122 2.89 -5.87 -2.73
CA VAL A 122 4.05 -6.54 -3.32
C VAL A 122 5.29 -6.37 -2.43
N GLY A 123 5.53 -5.16 -1.92
CA GLY A 123 6.63 -4.90 -0.99
C GLY A 123 6.53 -5.74 0.29
N ILE A 124 5.34 -5.85 0.88
CA ILE A 124 5.09 -6.68 2.07
C ILE A 124 5.35 -8.16 1.75
N ILE A 125 4.88 -8.66 0.61
CA ILE A 125 5.09 -10.06 0.19
C ILE A 125 6.59 -10.35 0.02
N LEU A 126 7.33 -9.48 -0.65
CA LEU A 126 8.78 -9.63 -0.85
C LEU A 126 9.52 -9.65 0.49
N LEU A 127 9.14 -8.78 1.43
CA LEU A 127 9.70 -8.77 2.77
C LEU A 127 9.43 -10.09 3.50
N PHE A 128 8.19 -10.59 3.46
CA PHE A 128 7.85 -11.87 4.09
C PHE A 128 8.58 -13.06 3.44
N MET A 129 8.74 -13.07 2.12
CA MET A 129 9.51 -14.10 1.42
C MET A 129 10.98 -14.07 1.84
N MET A 130 11.59 -12.88 1.90
CA MET A 130 12.96 -12.69 2.36
C MET A 130 13.15 -13.23 3.79
N LEU A 131 12.28 -12.81 4.71
CA LEU A 131 12.32 -13.24 6.11
C LEU A 131 12.09 -14.74 6.24
N SER A 132 11.15 -15.30 5.48
CA SER A 132 10.87 -16.74 5.48
C SER A 132 12.09 -17.53 5.01
N VAL A 133 12.73 -17.15 3.90
CA VAL A 133 13.93 -17.85 3.42
C VAL A 133 15.07 -17.77 4.43
N PHE A 134 15.26 -16.60 5.05
CA PHE A 134 16.33 -16.40 6.01
C PHE A 134 16.11 -17.18 7.31
N TYR A 135 14.92 -17.06 7.90
CA TYR A 135 14.63 -17.63 9.23
C TYR A 135 14.08 -19.05 9.21
N LEU A 136 13.28 -19.45 8.21
CA LEU A 136 12.70 -20.80 8.15
C LEU A 136 13.80 -21.86 8.01
N SER A 137 14.92 -21.53 7.35
CA SER A 137 16.11 -22.39 7.25
C SER A 137 16.84 -22.63 8.58
N ALA A 138 16.56 -21.83 9.62
CA ALA A 138 17.14 -22.02 10.96
C ALA A 138 16.31 -22.97 11.85
N PHE A 139 15.08 -23.29 11.44
CA PHE A 139 14.15 -24.15 12.19
C PHE A 139 13.94 -25.54 11.55
N ILE A 140 14.46 -25.76 10.34
CA ILE A 140 14.44 -27.03 9.60
C ILE A 140 15.85 -27.62 9.61
#